data_AF-A0A177ZGV7-F1
#
_entry.id   AF-A0A177ZGV7-F1
#
_cell.length_a   1.000
_cell.length_b   1.000
_cell.length_c   1.000
_cell.angle_alpha   90.00
_cell.angle_beta   90.00
_cell.angle_gamma   90.00
#
_symmetry.space_group_name_H-M   'P 1'
#
loop_
_entity.id
_entity.type
_entity.pdbx_description
1 polymer ?
#
loop_
_entity_poly.entity_id
_entity_poly.type
_entity_poly.pdbx_seq_one_letter_code
_entity_poly.pdbx_strand_id
1 'polypeptide(L)'
;MNSKNNAGKSEHILEDEELMAALEEQIATLQWIQAAAVLTEAVLLSKLYSLKENVEEGEDKILTGIWVQTLGQLTEALGVTQQINTTDKSSIFKAEKTAVTGDLIQSIGAGLQAWGGEELLKAAAEELIP
;
A
#
# COMPACT_ATOMS: atom_id res chain seq x y z
N MET A 1 26.15 27.13 -36.02
CA MET A 1 25.00 26.25 -36.33
C MET A 1 24.57 25.36 -35.13
N ASN A 2 24.78 25.78 -33.87
CA ASN A 2 24.62 24.89 -32.70
C ASN A 2 23.55 25.32 -31.66
N SER A 3 22.90 26.48 -31.85
CA SER A 3 21.94 27.02 -30.86
C SER A 3 20.55 26.37 -30.95
N LYS A 4 20.06 26.05 -32.17
CA LYS A 4 18.74 25.43 -32.36
C LYS A 4 18.66 23.98 -31.83
N ASN A 5 19.72 23.19 -31.97
CA ASN A 5 19.76 21.82 -31.43
C ASN A 5 19.84 21.79 -29.89
N ASN A 6 20.45 22.80 -29.26
CA ASN A 6 20.52 22.86 -27.80
C ASN A 6 19.20 23.32 -27.18
N ALA A 7 18.47 24.22 -27.85
CA ALA A 7 17.16 24.69 -27.39
C ALA A 7 16.10 23.57 -27.40
N GLY A 8 16.02 22.78 -28.49
CA GLY A 8 15.08 21.65 -28.54
C GLY A 8 15.42 20.52 -27.55
N LYS A 9 16.69 20.37 -27.19
CA LYS A 9 17.11 19.40 -26.15
C LYS A 9 16.74 19.86 -24.74
N SER A 10 16.90 21.15 -24.44
CA SER A 10 16.48 21.68 -23.13
C SER A 10 14.98 21.69 -22.96
N GLU A 11 14.22 21.95 -24.03
CA GLU A 11 12.75 21.93 -24.01
C GLU A 11 12.22 20.52 -23.70
N HIS A 12 12.76 19.49 -24.38
CA HIS A 12 12.42 18.10 -24.09
C HIS A 12 12.73 17.67 -22.65
N ILE A 13 13.86 18.12 -22.09
CA ILE A 13 14.23 17.78 -20.69
C ILE A 13 13.22 18.38 -19.71
N LEU A 14 12.78 19.62 -19.96
CA LEU A 14 11.79 20.29 -19.10
C LEU A 14 10.42 19.59 -19.19
N GLU A 15 10.00 19.18 -20.40
CA GLU A 15 8.77 18.40 -20.58
C GLU A 15 8.81 17.05 -19.84
N ASP A 16 9.94 16.34 -19.91
CA ASP A 16 10.14 15.06 -19.22
C ASP A 16 10.09 15.24 -17.68
N GLU A 17 10.72 16.29 -17.15
CA GLU A 17 10.70 16.61 -15.71
C GLU A 17 9.28 16.97 -15.22
N GLU A 18 8.53 17.77 -15.98
CA GLU A 18 7.13 18.10 -15.67
C GLU A 18 6.23 16.87 -15.69
N LEU A 19 6.42 15.98 -16.66
CA LEU A 19 5.66 14.74 -16.76
C LEU A 19 5.97 13.80 -15.59
N MET A 20 7.24 13.67 -15.19
CA MET A 20 7.65 12.88 -14.04
C MET A 20 6.99 13.38 -12.76
N ALA A 21 7.04 14.69 -12.49
CA ALA A 21 6.41 15.28 -11.32
C ALA A 21 4.88 15.02 -11.29
N ALA A 22 4.21 15.17 -12.44
CA ALA A 22 2.78 14.90 -12.55
C ALA A 22 2.43 13.42 -12.29
N LEU A 23 3.29 12.48 -12.71
CA LEU A 23 3.10 11.06 -12.45
C LEU A 23 3.34 10.72 -10.97
N GLU A 24 4.35 11.31 -10.34
CA GLU A 24 4.63 11.13 -8.91
C GLU A 24 3.47 11.63 -8.03
N GLU A 25 2.87 12.77 -8.39
CA GLU A 25 1.68 13.29 -7.71
C GLU A 25 0.45 12.36 -7.86
N GLN A 26 0.26 11.79 -9.06
CA GLN A 26 -0.79 10.80 -9.31
C GLN A 26 -0.57 9.53 -8.48
N ILE A 27 0.67 9.05 -8.39
CA ILE A 27 1.03 7.89 -7.56
C ILE A 27 0.73 8.19 -6.09
N ALA A 28 1.14 9.34 -5.56
CA ALA A 28 0.84 9.74 -4.19
C ALA A 28 -0.67 9.77 -3.90
N THR A 29 -1.47 10.25 -4.86
CA THR A 29 -2.93 10.23 -4.76
C THR A 29 -3.48 8.79 -4.73
N LEU A 30 -2.99 7.91 -5.60
CA LEU A 30 -3.40 6.51 -5.64
C LEU A 30 -3.09 5.77 -4.32
N GLN A 31 -1.98 6.10 -3.67
CA GLN A 31 -1.61 5.53 -2.37
C GLN A 31 -2.63 5.86 -1.27
N TRP A 32 -3.18 7.08 -1.27
CA TRP A 32 -4.27 7.45 -0.36
C TRP A 32 -5.60 6.76 -0.71
N ILE A 33 -5.87 6.55 -1.99
CA ILE A 33 -7.05 5.78 -2.43
C ILE A 33 -6.93 4.32 -1.96
N GLN A 34 -5.76 3.71 -2.09
CA GLN A 34 -5.49 2.37 -1.58
C GLN A 34 -5.64 2.31 -0.05
N ALA A 35 -5.15 3.33 0.68
CA ALA A 35 -5.34 3.44 2.13
C ALA A 35 -6.82 3.47 2.53
N ALA A 36 -7.64 4.24 1.81
CA ALA A 36 -9.07 4.28 2.05
C ALA A 36 -9.77 2.94 1.73
N ALA A 37 -9.35 2.27 0.65
CA ALA A 37 -9.89 0.99 0.23
C ALA A 37 -9.63 -0.10 1.28
N VAL A 38 -8.37 -0.29 1.70
CA VAL A 38 -8.00 -1.31 2.68
C VAL A 38 -8.59 -1.03 4.07
N LEU A 39 -8.67 0.24 4.48
CA LEU A 39 -9.36 0.63 5.73
C LEU A 39 -10.86 0.29 5.67
N THR A 40 -11.49 0.54 4.53
CA THR A 40 -12.90 0.21 4.34
C THR A 40 -13.12 -1.30 4.45
N GLU A 41 -12.26 -2.10 3.82
CA GLU A 41 -12.27 -3.56 3.94
C GLU A 41 -12.09 -4.02 5.39
N ALA A 42 -11.09 -3.48 6.10
CA ALA A 42 -10.85 -3.81 7.51
C ALA A 42 -12.07 -3.53 8.41
N VAL A 43 -12.74 -2.39 8.19
CA VAL A 43 -13.97 -2.03 8.93
C VAL A 43 -15.13 -2.95 8.56
N LEU A 44 -15.30 -3.27 7.28
CA LEU A 44 -16.37 -4.16 6.82
C LEU A 44 -16.18 -5.59 7.33
N LEU A 45 -14.96 -6.12 7.30
CA LEU A 45 -14.62 -7.42 7.87
C LEU A 45 -14.83 -7.44 9.39
N SER A 46 -14.42 -6.40 10.11
CA SER A 46 -14.67 -6.26 11.54
C SER A 46 -16.17 -6.36 11.85
N LYS A 47 -17.01 -5.64 11.07
CA LYS A 47 -18.46 -5.68 11.22
C LYS A 47 -19.03 -7.06 10.89
N LEU A 48 -18.60 -7.66 9.79
CA LEU A 48 -19.04 -8.99 9.37
C LEU A 48 -18.76 -10.03 10.46
N TYR A 49 -17.56 -10.05 11.02
CA TYR A 49 -17.17 -11.02 12.04
C TYR A 49 -17.84 -10.75 13.39
N SER A 50 -18.16 -9.49 13.71
CA SER A 50 -18.95 -9.17 14.91
C SER A 50 -20.39 -9.70 14.89
N LEU A 51 -20.89 -10.08 13.71
CA LEU A 51 -22.24 -10.64 13.53
C LEU A 51 -22.25 -12.18 13.57
N LYS A 52 -21.08 -12.83 13.57
CA LYS A 52 -21.00 -14.28 13.62
C LYS A 52 -21.15 -14.78 15.06
N GLU A 53 -21.82 -15.93 15.22
CA GLU A 53 -21.94 -16.59 16.52
C GLU A 53 -20.57 -17.12 17.00
N ASN A 54 -19.76 -17.62 16.07
CA ASN A 54 -18.39 -18.05 16.32
C ASN A 54 -17.49 -17.50 15.21
N VAL A 55 -16.38 -16.88 15.60
CA VAL A 55 -15.32 -16.46 14.68
C VAL A 55 -14.25 -17.55 14.71
N GLU A 56 -13.92 -18.10 13.54
CA GLU A 56 -12.88 -19.12 13.43
C GLU A 56 -11.49 -18.51 13.63
N GLU A 57 -10.52 -19.30 14.11
CA GLU A 57 -9.17 -18.80 14.36
C GLU A 57 -8.51 -18.23 13.09
N GLY A 58 -8.79 -18.83 11.93
CA GLY A 58 -8.32 -18.34 10.64
C GLY A 58 -8.95 -17.00 10.24
N GLU A 59 -10.20 -16.74 10.64
CA GLU A 59 -10.88 -15.47 10.40
C GLU A 59 -10.29 -14.35 11.27
N ASP A 60 -9.95 -14.64 12.53
CA ASP A 60 -9.27 -13.69 13.41
C ASP A 60 -7.88 -13.30 12.87
N LYS A 61 -7.14 -14.27 12.31
CA LYS A 61 -5.87 -14.01 11.62
C LYS A 61 -6.04 -13.15 10.37
N ILE A 62 -7.08 -13.40 9.56
CA ILE A 62 -7.42 -12.57 8.40
C ILE A 62 -7.72 -11.13 8.84
N LEU A 63 -8.56 -10.98 9.88
CA LEU A 63 -8.93 -9.66 10.41
C LEU A 63 -7.70 -8.91 10.96
N THR A 64 -6.83 -9.61 11.67
CA THR A 64 -5.57 -9.03 12.15
C THR A 64 -4.69 -8.60 10.98
N GLY A 65 -4.56 -9.44 9.96
CA GLY A 65 -3.74 -9.15 8.79
C GLY A 65 -4.21 -7.92 7.99
N ILE A 66 -5.52 -7.74 7.78
CA ILE A 66 -6.04 -6.56 7.05
C ILE A 66 -5.84 -5.25 7.84
N TRP A 67 -5.94 -5.29 9.18
CA TRP A 67 -5.62 -4.14 10.02
C TRP A 67 -4.12 -3.79 10.00
N VAL A 68 -3.25 -4.80 10.01
CA VAL A 68 -1.80 -4.60 9.83
C VAL A 68 -1.52 -3.98 8.45
N GLN A 69 -2.15 -4.49 7.39
CA GLN A 69 -2.02 -3.89 6.05
C GLN A 69 -2.49 -2.43 6.01
N THR A 70 -3.58 -2.10 6.69
CA THR A 70 -4.07 -0.73 6.76
C THR A 70 -3.04 0.22 7.37
N LEU A 71 -2.36 -0.19 8.45
CA LEU A 71 -1.27 0.60 9.04
C LEU A 71 -0.07 0.76 8.10
N GLY A 72 0.29 -0.31 7.39
CA GLY A 72 1.35 -0.28 6.40
C GLY A 72 1.04 0.69 5.25
N GLN A 73 -0.17 0.61 4.68
CA GLN A 73 -0.64 1.47 3.58
C GLN A 73 -0.71 2.95 3.96
N LEU A 74 -1.14 3.26 5.19
CA LEU A 74 -1.11 4.64 5.69
C LEU A 74 0.33 5.15 5.83
N THR A 75 1.26 4.29 6.28
CA THR A 75 2.68 4.63 6.40
C THR A 75 3.31 4.85 5.02
N GLU A 76 2.99 4.00 4.05
CA GLU A 76 3.42 4.13 2.65
C GLU A 76 2.95 5.45 2.05
N ALA A 77 1.64 5.74 2.13
CA ALA A 77 1.04 6.96 1.59
C ALA A 77 1.67 8.23 2.20
N LEU A 78 1.98 8.21 3.50
CA LEU A 78 2.71 9.30 4.16
C LEU A 78 4.14 9.45 3.64
N GLY A 79 4.85 8.34 3.45
CA GLY A 79 6.21 8.33 2.88
C GLY A 79 6.24 8.90 1.47
N VAL A 80 5.37 8.41 0.59
CA VAL A 80 5.26 8.89 -0.80
C VAL A 80 4.87 10.37 -0.86
N THR A 81 3.92 10.81 -0.03
CA THR A 81 3.57 12.22 0.07
C THR A 81 4.76 13.09 0.51
N GLN A 82 5.60 12.59 1.42
CA GLN A 82 6.79 13.33 1.85
C GLN A 82 7.86 13.42 0.76
N GLN A 83 8.02 12.38 -0.07
CA GLN A 83 8.98 12.36 -1.18
C GLN A 83 8.71 13.50 -2.17
N ILE A 84 7.46 13.66 -2.60
CA ILE A 84 7.09 14.66 -3.62
C ILE A 84 7.07 16.10 -3.09
N ASN A 85 7.08 16.29 -1.76
CA ASN A 85 7.02 17.59 -1.11
C ASN A 85 8.40 18.15 -0.71
N THR A 86 9.50 17.50 -1.10
CA THR A 86 10.85 17.94 -0.75
C THR A 86 11.85 17.72 -1.88
N THR A 87 12.81 18.64 -2.00
CA THR A 87 13.94 18.54 -2.93
C THR A 87 15.26 18.25 -2.22
N ASP A 88 15.26 18.21 -0.88
CA ASP A 88 16.43 17.88 -0.07
C ASP A 88 16.66 16.36 -0.07
N LYS A 89 17.83 15.93 -0.56
CA LYS A 89 18.18 14.51 -0.71
C LYS A 89 18.11 13.72 0.60
N SER A 90 18.46 14.33 1.73
CA SER A 90 18.38 13.67 3.04
C SER A 90 16.93 13.41 3.46
N SER A 91 16.04 14.37 3.17
CA SER A 91 14.61 14.28 3.40
C SER A 91 13.95 13.26 2.46
N ILE A 92 14.31 13.25 1.18
CA ILE A 92 13.84 12.24 0.20
C ILE A 92 14.19 10.83 0.69
N PHE A 93 15.44 10.58 1.09
CA PHE A 93 15.87 9.28 1.59
C PHE A 93 15.09 8.83 2.83
N LYS A 94 14.78 9.74 3.76
CA LYS A 94 13.95 9.43 4.93
C LYS A 94 12.52 9.10 4.53
N ALA A 95 11.97 9.83 3.57
CA ALA A 95 10.61 9.60 3.06
C ALA A 95 10.51 8.25 2.34
N GLU A 96 11.50 7.89 1.51
CA GLU A 96 11.66 6.56 0.91
C GLU A 96 11.71 5.46 1.97
N LYS A 97 12.51 5.64 3.02
CA LYS A 97 12.59 4.67 4.11
C LYS A 97 11.24 4.49 4.80
N THR A 98 10.48 5.57 4.99
CA THR A 98 9.12 5.49 5.53
C THR A 98 8.21 4.71 4.59
N ALA A 99 8.25 4.98 3.29
CA ALA A 99 7.45 4.27 2.28
C ALA A 99 7.73 2.76 2.30
N VAL A 100 9.00 2.37 2.21
CA VAL A 100 9.46 0.97 2.29
C VAL A 100 9.09 0.29 3.61
N THR A 101 9.06 1.04 4.71
CA THR A 101 8.58 0.51 6.00
C THR A 101 7.08 0.19 5.94
N GLY A 102 6.29 1.03 5.26
CA GLY A 102 4.88 0.76 4.95
C GLY A 102 4.69 -0.53 4.17
N ASP A 103 5.43 -0.71 3.08
CA ASP A 103 5.40 -1.92 2.23
C ASP A 103 5.72 -3.20 3.02
N LEU A 104 6.72 -3.13 3.91
CA LEU A 104 7.09 -4.26 4.75
C LEU A 104 5.96 -4.64 5.71
N ILE A 105 5.32 -3.64 6.34
CA ILE A 105 4.19 -3.86 7.25
C ILE A 105 3.01 -4.47 6.48
N GLN A 106 2.69 -3.97 5.27
CA GLN A 106 1.66 -4.56 4.42
C GLN A 106 1.96 -6.02 4.08
N SER A 107 3.21 -6.33 3.76
CA SER A 107 3.64 -7.69 3.43
C SER A 107 3.42 -8.67 4.59
N ILE A 108 3.68 -8.21 5.83
CA ILE A 108 3.38 -8.99 7.05
C ILE A 108 1.88 -9.24 7.16
N GLY A 109 1.05 -8.20 6.99
CA GLY A 109 -0.40 -8.34 7.05
C GLY A 109 -0.98 -9.22 5.94
N ALA A 110 -0.38 -9.22 4.74
CA ALA A 110 -0.72 -10.15 3.66
C ALA A 110 -0.42 -11.61 4.05
N GLY A 111 0.75 -11.83 4.66
CA GLY A 111 1.15 -13.15 5.16
C GLY A 111 0.19 -13.69 6.23
N LEU A 112 -0.27 -12.85 7.15
CA LEU A 112 -1.26 -13.23 8.18
C LEU A 112 -2.60 -13.64 7.56
N GLN A 113 -3.07 -12.91 6.53
CA GLN A 113 -4.30 -13.26 5.82
C GLN A 113 -4.17 -14.57 5.06
N ALA A 114 -3.03 -14.80 4.38
CA ALA A 114 -2.78 -16.05 3.67
C ALA A 114 -2.76 -17.24 4.63
N TRP A 115 -2.09 -17.09 5.79
CA TRP A 115 -2.07 -18.11 6.83
C TRP A 115 -3.47 -18.37 7.39
N GLY A 116 -4.22 -17.33 7.75
CA GLY A 116 -5.60 -17.48 8.21
C GLY A 116 -6.48 -18.20 7.18
N GLY A 117 -6.37 -17.84 5.90
CA GLY A 117 -7.08 -18.52 4.82
C GLY A 117 -6.70 -20.00 4.67
N GLU A 118 -5.43 -20.36 4.86
CA GLU A 118 -4.99 -21.76 4.84
C GLU A 118 -5.62 -22.58 5.98
N GLU A 119 -5.75 -22.00 7.18
CA GLU A 119 -6.40 -22.66 8.31
C GLU A 119 -7.89 -22.93 8.04
N LEU A 120 -8.60 -21.96 7.47
CA LEU A 120 -10.01 -22.13 7.09
C LEU A 120 -10.18 -23.22 6.03
N LEU A 121 -9.28 -23.27 5.04
CA LEU A 121 -9.31 -24.33 4.02
C LEU A 121 -9.06 -25.72 4.61
N LYS A 122 -8.16 -25.84 5.59
CA LYS A 122 -7.90 -27.10 6.29
C LYS A 122 -9.11 -27.55 7.10
N ALA A 123 -9.70 -26.64 7.89
CA ALA A 123 -10.90 -26.93 8.68
C ALA A 123 -12.07 -27.38 7.78
N ALA A 124 -12.30 -26.67 6.68
CA ALA A 124 -13.33 -27.04 5.71
C ALA A 124 -13.08 -28.41 5.05
N ALA A 125 -11.82 -28.74 4.76
CA ALA A 125 -11.46 -30.03 4.19
C ALA A 125 -11.68 -31.20 5.18
N GLU A 126 -11.40 -30.98 6.46
CA GLU A 126 -11.67 -31.97 7.53
C GLU A 126 -13.16 -32.22 7.72
N GLU A 127 -14.01 -31.21 7.57
CA GLU A 127 -15.47 -31.39 7.66
C GLU A 127 -16.05 -32.15 6.44
N LEU A 128 -15.43 -32.03 5.27
CA LEU A 128 -15.87 -32.68 4.03
C LEU A 128 -15.42 -34.14 3.91
N ILE A 129 -14.42 -34.57 4.66
CA ILE A 129 -13.89 -35.94 4.66
C ILE A 129 -14.18 -36.58 6.02
N PRO A 130 -15.32 -37.26 6.18
CA PRO A 130 -15.75 -37.83 7.46
C PRO A 130 -14.83 -38.96 7.97
#